data_AF-A0A931PKD8-F1
#
_entry.id   AF-A0A931PKD8-F1
#
_cell.length_a   1.000
_cell.length_b   1.000
_cell.length_c   1.000
_cell.angle_alpha   90.00
_cell.angle_beta   90.00
_cell.angle_gamma   90.00
#
_symmetry.space_group_name_H-M   'P 1'
#
loop_
_entity.id
_entity.type
_entity.pdbx_description
1 polymer ?
#
loop_
_entity_poly.entity_id
_entity_poly.type
_entity_poly.pdbx_seq_one_letter_code
_entity_poly.pdbx_strand_id
1 'polypeptide(L)'
;MTILRLAFMAVTAVVLAFGAPVVAGAAQSCDALPRSALKTRSCNPQAECRAAISKDARGAARDRRARDCERLPISGVCHGPDRYDPQADCRTQRRNK
;
A
#
# COMPACT_ATOMS: atom_id res chain seq x y z
N MET A 1 -48.09 -0.03 32.94
CA MET A 1 -47.44 -0.78 34.02
C MET A 1 -46.32 -1.61 33.42
N THR A 2 -45.08 -1.16 33.62
CA THR A 2 -43.85 -1.91 34.01
C THR A 2 -43.98 -3.44 33.98
N ILE A 3 -43.05 -4.28 33.48
CA ILE A 3 -41.60 -4.49 33.70
C ILE A 3 -41.18 -5.52 32.60
N LEU A 4 -40.06 -5.50 31.88
CA LEU A 4 -38.78 -6.10 32.31
C LEU A 4 -37.71 -5.94 31.22
N ARG A 5 -36.61 -5.31 31.60
CA ARG A 5 -35.33 -5.26 30.89
C ARG A 5 -34.61 -6.60 31.10
N LEU A 6 -34.05 -7.16 30.02
CA LEU A 6 -32.91 -8.11 29.98
C LEU A 6 -32.48 -8.16 28.50
N ALA A 7 -31.57 -7.34 27.99
CA ALA A 7 -30.12 -7.43 28.21
C ALA A 7 -29.61 -8.87 28.08
N PHE A 8 -29.42 -9.36 26.85
CA PHE A 8 -28.37 -10.34 26.57
C PHE A 8 -27.79 -10.11 25.18
N MET A 9 -26.63 -9.44 25.21
CA MET A 9 -25.50 -9.54 24.30
C MET A 9 -25.73 -10.31 22.99
N ALA A 10 -25.85 -9.57 21.90
CA ALA A 10 -25.28 -9.98 20.62
C ALA A 10 -24.32 -8.88 20.17
N VAL A 11 -23.17 -8.80 20.86
CA VAL A 11 -21.99 -8.13 20.31
C VAL A 11 -21.52 -9.02 19.18
N THR A 12 -22.12 -8.87 17.99
CA THR A 12 -21.57 -9.40 16.76
C THR A 12 -20.30 -8.62 16.49
N ALA A 13 -19.20 -9.15 17.03
CA ALA A 13 -17.84 -8.81 16.69
C ALA A 13 -17.65 -9.07 15.19
N VAL A 14 -17.92 -8.05 14.37
CA VAL A 14 -17.47 -8.00 12.99
C VAL A 14 -15.99 -7.65 13.05
N VAL A 15 -15.19 -8.68 13.34
CA VAL A 15 -13.76 -8.70 13.03
C VAL A 15 -13.67 -8.78 11.51
N LEU A 16 -13.84 -7.64 10.84
CA LEU A 16 -13.34 -7.49 9.47
C LEU A 16 -11.83 -7.38 9.60
N ALA A 17 -11.22 -8.56 9.65
CA ALA A 17 -9.82 -8.79 9.36
C ALA A 17 -9.50 -8.11 8.02
N PHE A 18 -8.95 -6.89 8.08
CA PHE A 18 -8.30 -6.30 6.94
C PHE A 18 -7.13 -7.22 6.58
N GLY A 19 -7.27 -7.83 5.42
CA GLY A 19 -6.50 -8.97 4.96
C GLY A 19 -5.01 -8.77 5.09
N ALA A 20 -4.40 -9.60 5.94
CA ALA A 20 -3.05 -10.06 5.68
C ALA A 20 -3.06 -10.69 4.27
N PRO A 21 -2.12 -10.33 3.37
CA PRO A 21 -2.02 -11.03 2.11
C PRO A 21 -1.62 -12.46 2.45
N VAL A 22 -2.57 -13.38 2.26
CA VAL A 22 -2.29 -14.80 2.23
C VAL A 22 -1.44 -15.01 0.99
N VAL A 23 -0.12 -14.91 1.12
CA VAL A 23 0.81 -15.38 0.10
C VAL A 23 0.80 -16.90 0.22
N ALA A 24 -0.29 -17.50 -0.27
CA ALA A 24 -0.40 -18.93 -0.43
C ALA A 24 0.66 -19.33 -1.46
N GLY A 25 1.62 -20.14 -1.01
CA GLY A 25 2.66 -20.77 -1.82
C GLY A 25 2.05 -21.76 -2.80
N ALA A 26 1.43 -21.26 -3.86
CA ALA A 26 1.24 -22.04 -5.07
C ALA A 26 2.57 -22.10 -5.81
N ALA A 27 2.93 -23.26 -6.34
CA ALA A 27 4.01 -23.40 -7.30
C ALA A 27 3.68 -22.54 -8.54
N GLN A 28 3.98 -21.25 -8.48
CA GLN A 28 3.67 -20.29 -9.52
C GLN A 28 4.66 -20.51 -10.65
N SER A 29 4.18 -21.03 -11.78
CA SER A 29 4.91 -20.90 -13.03
C SER A 29 5.26 -19.42 -13.23
N CYS A 30 6.50 -19.13 -13.64
CA CYS A 30 6.93 -17.74 -13.82
C CYS A 30 6.04 -16.99 -14.85
N ASP A 31 5.33 -17.71 -15.69
CA ASP A 31 4.37 -17.17 -16.67
C ASP A 31 3.10 -16.57 -16.04
N ALA A 32 2.79 -16.91 -14.78
CA ALA A 32 1.66 -16.36 -14.04
C ALA A 32 1.94 -14.96 -13.46
N LEU A 33 3.20 -14.52 -13.43
CA LEU A 33 3.58 -13.18 -12.95
C LEU A 33 3.33 -12.12 -14.05
N PRO A 34 3.14 -10.83 -13.72
CA PRO A 34 3.05 -9.81 -14.76
C PRO A 34 4.41 -9.57 -15.43
N ARG A 35 4.42 -9.23 -16.73
CA ARG A 35 5.65 -8.89 -17.50
C ARG A 35 6.24 -7.52 -17.17
N SER A 36 5.52 -6.71 -16.39
CA SER A 36 5.97 -5.38 -15.99
C SER A 36 5.31 -5.01 -14.67
N ALA A 37 6.12 -4.64 -13.69
CA ALA A 37 5.67 -4.10 -12.40
C ALA A 37 6.54 -2.91 -12.00
N LEU A 38 6.00 -2.00 -11.19
CA LEU A 38 6.79 -0.90 -10.63
C LEU A 38 7.69 -1.43 -9.52
N LYS A 39 8.97 -1.05 -9.55
CA LYS A 39 9.92 -1.42 -8.53
C LYS A 39 9.63 -0.64 -7.26
N THR A 40 9.53 -1.37 -6.16
CA THR A 40 9.45 -0.79 -4.82
C THR A 40 10.84 -0.36 -4.36
N ARG A 41 10.93 0.80 -3.72
CA ARG A 41 12.14 1.27 -3.05
C ARG A 41 11.82 1.87 -1.69
N SER A 42 12.75 1.77 -0.77
CA SER A 42 12.71 2.56 0.46
C SER A 42 12.75 4.04 0.11
N CYS A 43 11.87 4.83 0.73
CA CYS A 43 11.74 6.25 0.48
C CYS A 43 11.24 6.99 1.73
N ASN A 44 11.22 8.31 1.64
CA ASN A 44 10.46 9.18 2.53
C ASN A 44 9.19 9.66 1.79
N PRO A 45 8.02 9.05 2.00
CA PRO A 45 6.77 9.41 1.32
C PRO A 45 6.38 10.89 1.49
N GLN A 46 6.63 11.47 2.66
CA GLN A 46 6.38 12.89 2.92
C GLN A 46 7.26 13.79 2.02
N ALA A 47 8.55 13.46 1.88
CA ALA A 47 9.46 14.23 1.03
C ALA A 47 9.09 14.11 -0.46
N GLU A 48 8.75 12.90 -0.93
CA GLU A 48 8.29 12.66 -2.30
C GLU A 48 7.00 13.44 -2.60
N CYS A 49 6.04 13.43 -1.67
CA CYS A 49 4.80 14.21 -1.79
C CYS A 49 5.08 15.71 -1.91
N ARG A 50 5.96 16.25 -1.06
CA ARG A 50 6.35 17.67 -1.11
C ARG A 50 7.05 18.03 -2.42
N ALA A 51 7.90 17.15 -2.94
CA ALA A 51 8.56 17.31 -4.24
C ALA A 51 7.56 17.29 -5.42
N ALA A 52 6.47 16.54 -5.29
CA ALA A 52 5.42 16.45 -6.31
C ALA A 52 4.44 17.65 -6.30
N ILE A 53 4.53 18.58 -5.35
CA ILE A 53 3.70 19.78 -5.35
C ILE A 53 4.11 20.63 -6.57
N SER A 54 3.20 20.72 -7.55
CA SER A 54 3.41 21.48 -8.78
C SER A 54 3.98 22.88 -8.50
N LYS A 55 4.94 23.30 -9.34
CA LYS A 55 5.52 24.65 -9.31
C LYS A 55 4.47 25.74 -9.55
N ASP A 56 3.34 25.39 -10.18
CA ASP A 56 2.23 26.30 -10.45
C ASP A 56 1.30 26.48 -9.24
N ALA A 57 1.39 25.61 -8.23
CA ALA A 57 0.66 25.79 -6.98
C ALA A 57 1.29 26.95 -6.19
N ARG A 58 0.51 28.01 -5.94
CA ARG A 58 0.93 29.20 -5.20
C ARG A 58 0.04 29.47 -4.00
N GLY A 59 0.59 30.20 -3.02
CA GLY A 59 -0.11 30.66 -1.83
C GLY A 59 -0.83 29.52 -1.08
N ALA A 60 -2.05 29.80 -0.64
CA ALA A 60 -2.83 28.89 0.22
C ALA A 60 -3.03 27.47 -0.36
N ALA A 61 -3.08 27.32 -1.70
CA ALA A 61 -3.21 26.02 -2.34
C ALA A 61 -1.95 25.16 -2.17
N ARG A 62 -0.77 25.79 -2.24
CA ARG A 62 0.51 25.13 -1.98
C ARG A 62 0.62 24.72 -0.51
N ASP A 63 0.28 25.64 0.40
CA ASP A 63 0.35 25.39 1.85
C ASP A 63 -0.58 24.28 2.29
N ARG A 64 -1.79 24.23 1.71
CA ARG A 64 -2.73 23.12 1.96
C ARG A 64 -2.14 21.78 1.54
N ARG A 65 -1.59 21.70 0.33
CA ARG A 65 -0.94 20.47 -0.15
C ARG A 65 0.28 20.08 0.69
N ALA A 66 1.06 21.06 1.15
CA ALA A 66 2.18 20.82 2.03
C ALA A 66 1.74 20.20 3.37
N ARG A 67 0.65 20.71 3.97
CA ARG A 67 0.03 20.13 5.17
C ARG A 67 -0.54 18.74 4.92
N ASP A 68 -1.13 18.50 3.75
CA ASP A 68 -1.60 17.15 3.39
C ASP A 68 -0.42 16.17 3.32
N CYS A 69 0.72 16.58 2.78
CA CYS A 69 1.94 15.78 2.76
C CYS A 69 2.50 15.50 4.17
N GLU A 70 2.28 16.39 5.15
CA GLU A 70 2.76 16.18 6.53
C GLU A 70 2.12 14.99 7.23
N ARG A 71 0.94 14.57 6.77
CA ARG A 71 0.24 13.40 7.30
C ARG A 71 0.83 12.08 6.84
N LEU A 72 1.73 12.11 5.85
CA LEU A 72 2.44 10.92 5.38
C LEU A 72 3.61 10.56 6.30
N PRO A 73 3.96 9.27 6.40
CA PRO A 73 5.12 8.86 7.16
C PRO A 73 6.42 9.37 6.53
N ILE A 74 7.44 9.56 7.39
CA ILE A 74 8.79 9.98 6.99
C ILE A 74 9.65 8.84 6.45
N SER A 75 9.20 7.59 6.61
CA SER A 75 9.85 6.39 6.09
C SER A 75 8.80 5.39 5.60
N GLY A 76 9.09 4.71 4.50
CA GLY A 76 8.20 3.72 3.93
C GLY A 76 8.70 3.18 2.60
N VAL A 77 7.77 2.61 1.83
CA VAL A 77 8.04 2.07 0.50
C VAL A 77 7.30 2.93 -0.53
N CYS A 78 8.01 3.39 -1.55
CA CYS A 78 7.45 4.09 -2.70
C CYS A 78 7.60 3.21 -3.95
N HIS A 79 6.66 3.35 -4.87
CA HIS A 79 6.81 2.83 -6.22
C HIS A 79 7.57 3.85 -7.05
N GLY A 80 8.79 3.49 -7.47
CA GLY A 80 9.60 4.33 -8.36
C GLY A 80 9.07 4.32 -9.80
N PRO A 81 9.60 5.19 -10.67
CA PRO A 81 9.30 5.13 -12.11
C PRO A 81 9.86 3.87 -12.76
N ASP A 82 10.86 3.26 -12.12
CA ASP A 82 11.53 2.07 -12.62
C ASP A 82 10.57 0.89 -12.67
N ARG A 83 10.56 0.22 -13.81
CA ARG A 83 9.83 -1.03 -14.02
C ARG A 83 10.80 -2.19 -13.99
N TYR A 84 10.32 -3.33 -13.53
CA TYR A 84 11.00 -4.60 -13.67
C TYR A 84 10.07 -5.62 -14.30
N ASP A 85 10.64 -6.72 -14.83
CA ASP A 85 9.90 -7.87 -15.34
C ASP A 85 9.95 -9.01 -14.30
N PRO A 86 8.90 -9.14 -13.46
CA PRO A 86 8.75 -10.25 -12.54
C PRO A 86 8.89 -11.64 -13.18
N GLN A 87 8.42 -11.84 -14.42
CA GLN A 87 8.53 -13.13 -15.10
C GLN A 87 10.00 -13.44 -15.39
N ALA A 88 10.75 -12.48 -15.94
CA ALA A 88 12.16 -12.64 -16.26
C ALA A 88 13.02 -12.87 -15.01
N ASP A 89 12.74 -12.12 -13.93
CA ASP A 89 13.45 -12.28 -12.66
C ASP A 89 13.20 -13.67 -12.06
N CYS A 90 11.94 -14.14 -12.03
CA CYS A 90 11.59 -15.49 -11.60
C CYS A 90 12.32 -16.58 -12.38
N ARG A 91 12.35 -16.48 -13.73
CA ARG A 91 13.05 -17.47 -14.57
C ARG A 91 14.55 -17.50 -14.28
N THR A 92 15.16 -16.33 -14.05
CA THR A 92 16.58 -16.20 -13.72
C THR A 92 16.89 -16.85 -12.37
N GLN A 93 16.10 -16.56 -11.33
CA GLN A 93 16.27 -17.16 -10.01
C GLN A 93 16.13 -18.68 -10.02
N ARG A 94 15.21 -19.23 -10.82
CA ARG A 94 15.04 -20.68 -10.97
C ARG A 94 16.17 -21.38 -11.73
N ARG A 95 16.85 -20.66 -12.64
CA ARG A 95 17.99 -21.22 -13.41
C ARG A 95 19.27 -21.29 -12.57
N ASN A 96 19.42 -20.38 -11.62
CA ASN A 96 20.61 -20.24 -10.77
C ASN A 96 20.51 -21.04 -9.46
N LYS A 97 19.46 -21.86 -9.30
CA LYS A 97 19.19 -22.71 -8.14
C LYS A 97 19.25 -24.17 -8.56
#